data_AF-A0A357MYY2-F1
#
_entry.id   AF-A0A357MYY2-F1
#
_cell.length_a   1.000
_cell.length_b   1.000
_cell.length_c   1.000
_cell.angle_alpha   90.00
_cell.angle_beta   90.00
_cell.angle_gamma   90.00
#
_symmetry.space_group_name_H-M   'P 1'
#
loop_
_entity.id
_entity.type
_entity.pdbx_description
1 polymer ?
#
loop_
_entity_poly.entity_id
_entity_poly.type
_entity_poly.pdbx_seq_one_letter_code
_entity_poly.pdbx_strand_id
1 'polypeptide(L)'
;MTNTTSRLFAAALTALALSSCALAPGQHLRRSDVAIDRHSGDGQLEIVTITPKLIAQENAARAQRSLPAALFDHEPSPYTVGTGDILYVTVWDHPELTVPAGPQQQGALAGRLVQSDGMMFYPYIG
;
A
#
# COMPACT_ATOMS: atom_id res chain seq x y z
N MET A 1 15.95 -78.07 -23.97
CA MET A 1 16.74 -76.82 -24.09
C MET A 1 15.90 -75.60 -24.54
N THR A 2 14.57 -75.69 -24.59
CA THR A 2 13.67 -74.62 -25.09
C THR A 2 13.16 -73.65 -24.01
N ASN A 3 13.24 -74.03 -22.73
CA ASN A 3 12.69 -73.22 -21.62
C ASN A 3 13.64 -72.09 -21.19
N THR A 4 14.96 -72.31 -21.25
CA THR A 4 15.97 -71.31 -20.86
C THR A 4 16.07 -70.16 -21.87
N THR A 5 15.98 -70.45 -23.17
CA THR A 5 15.99 -69.43 -24.23
C THR A 5 14.73 -68.56 -24.21
N SER A 6 13.57 -69.16 -23.95
CA SER A 6 12.30 -68.42 -23.77
C SER A 6 12.34 -67.48 -22.55
N ARG A 7 12.91 -67.93 -21.42
CA ARG A 7 13.10 -67.09 -20.22
C ARG A 7 14.06 -65.93 -20.45
N LEU A 8 15.15 -66.15 -21.20
CA LEU A 8 16.08 -65.09 -21.56
C LEU A 8 15.45 -64.04 -22.49
N PHE A 9 14.63 -64.48 -23.46
CA PHE A 9 13.88 -63.56 -24.31
C PHE A 9 12.85 -62.74 -23.53
N ALA A 10 12.11 -63.38 -22.62
CA ALA A 10 11.14 -62.69 -21.77
C ALA A 10 11.84 -61.65 -20.85
N ALA A 11 13.01 -61.97 -20.32
CA ALA A 11 13.80 -61.05 -19.49
C ALA A 11 14.38 -59.87 -20.29
N ALA A 12 14.80 -60.10 -21.54
CA ALA A 12 15.27 -59.03 -22.41
C ALA A 12 14.12 -58.08 -22.80
N LEU A 13 12.94 -58.62 -23.11
CA LEU A 13 11.76 -57.83 -23.50
C LEU A 13 11.27 -56.94 -22.35
N THR A 14 11.26 -57.45 -21.11
CA THR A 14 10.91 -56.66 -19.93
C THR A 14 11.95 -55.56 -19.66
N ALA A 15 13.24 -55.85 -19.76
CA ALA A 15 14.28 -54.84 -19.58
C ALA A 15 14.16 -53.67 -20.58
N LEU A 16 13.82 -53.95 -21.85
CA LEU A 16 13.54 -52.91 -22.86
C LEU A 16 12.27 -52.11 -22.54
N ALA A 17 11.21 -52.76 -22.07
CA ALA A 17 9.97 -52.07 -21.72
C ALA A 17 10.17 -51.09 -20.54
N LEU A 18 10.95 -51.48 -19.53
CA LEU A 18 11.25 -50.65 -18.35
C LEU A 18 12.16 -49.44 -18.67
N SER A 19 12.96 -49.49 -19.72
CA SER A 19 13.89 -48.39 -20.09
C SER A 19 13.27 -47.35 -21.02
N SER A 20 12.02 -47.54 -21.47
CA SER A 20 11.32 -46.63 -22.38
C SER A 20 11.05 -45.23 -21.79
N CYS A 21 10.99 -45.07 -20.47
CA CYS A 21 10.70 -43.79 -19.83
C CYS A 21 11.90 -42.82 -19.76
N ALA A 22 13.13 -43.29 -20.03
CA ALA A 22 14.33 -42.46 -19.94
C ALA A 22 14.56 -41.53 -21.15
N LEU A 23 13.84 -41.76 -22.26
CA LEU A 23 13.93 -40.95 -23.49
C LEU A 23 12.78 -39.94 -23.63
N ALA A 24 11.95 -39.76 -22.61
CA ALA A 24 10.93 -38.71 -22.64
C ALA A 24 11.61 -37.33 -22.68
N PRO A 25 11.37 -36.51 -23.73
CA PRO A 25 11.96 -35.17 -23.78
C PRO A 25 11.41 -34.33 -22.62
N GLY A 26 12.32 -33.88 -21.74
CA GLY A 26 11.98 -33.04 -20.60
C GLY A 26 11.61 -31.61 -21.03
N GLN A 27 11.09 -30.83 -20.07
CA GLN A 27 10.84 -29.41 -20.28
C GLN A 27 12.17 -28.64 -20.25
N HIS A 28 12.43 -27.84 -21.29
CA HIS A 28 13.55 -26.89 -21.32
C HIS A 28 12.99 -25.47 -21.48
N LEU A 29 13.43 -24.55 -20.63
CA LEU A 29 13.11 -23.12 -20.76
C LEU A 29 14.42 -22.37 -21.01
N ARG A 30 14.63 -21.88 -22.24
CA ARG A 30 15.81 -21.05 -22.53
C ARG A 30 15.48 -19.59 -22.25
N ARG A 31 16.47 -18.82 -21.83
CA ARG A 31 16.30 -17.38 -21.57
C ARG A 31 15.89 -16.59 -22.82
N SER A 32 16.20 -17.09 -24.02
CA SER A 32 15.72 -16.55 -25.30
C SER A 32 14.21 -16.74 -25.51
N ASP A 33 13.61 -17.74 -24.85
CA ASP A 33 12.20 -18.10 -25.04
C ASP A 33 11.30 -17.24 -24.14
N VAL A 34 11.89 -16.50 -23.20
CA VAL A 34 11.22 -15.47 -22.41
C VAL A 34 11.32 -14.16 -23.17
N ALA A 35 10.35 -13.90 -24.04
CA ALA A 35 10.13 -12.57 -24.57
C ALA A 35 9.70 -11.66 -23.40
N ILE A 36 10.60 -10.80 -22.93
CA ILE A 36 10.22 -9.67 -22.06
C ILE A 36 9.56 -8.66 -23.00
N ASP A 37 8.27 -8.85 -23.29
CA ASP A 37 7.49 -7.79 -23.89
C ASP A 37 7.44 -6.64 -22.89
N ARG A 38 7.87 -5.46 -23.33
CA ARG A 38 8.00 -4.27 -22.45
C ARG A 38 6.67 -3.54 -22.29
N HIS A 39 5.63 -4.02 -22.97
CA HIS A 39 4.28 -3.52 -22.93
C HIS A 39 3.35 -4.68 -22.58
N SER A 40 2.42 -4.47 -21.66
CA SER A 40 1.28 -5.39 -21.53
C SER A 40 0.49 -5.38 -22.84
N GLY A 41 -0.17 -6.50 -23.17
CA GLY A 41 -0.97 -6.63 -24.41
C GLY A 41 -2.11 -5.61 -24.55
N ASP A 42 -2.40 -4.82 -23.52
CA ASP A 42 -3.37 -3.71 -23.48
C ASP A 42 -2.73 -2.31 -23.49
N GLY A 43 -1.39 -2.21 -23.53
CA GLY A 43 -0.64 -0.95 -23.55
C GLY A 43 -0.63 -0.16 -22.24
N GLN A 44 -1.13 -0.70 -21.13
CA GLN A 44 -1.31 0.07 -19.89
C GLN A 44 -0.09 0.07 -18.95
N LEU A 45 0.95 -0.71 -19.26
CA LEU A 45 2.10 -0.90 -18.39
C LEU A 45 3.39 -0.60 -19.12
N GLU A 46 4.11 0.43 -18.65
CA GLU A 46 5.48 0.75 -19.09
C GLU A 46 6.48 0.00 -18.20
N ILE A 47 7.19 -0.98 -18.78
CA ILE A 47 8.24 -1.70 -18.07
C ILE A 47 9.56 -0.93 -18.16
N VAL A 48 9.84 -0.14 -17.12
CA VAL A 48 11.11 0.58 -16.95
C VAL A 48 12.14 -0.32 -16.27
N THR A 49 13.30 -0.53 -16.90
CA THR A 49 14.39 -1.30 -16.28
C THR A 49 15.18 -0.46 -15.30
N ILE A 50 15.40 -1.00 -14.11
CA ILE A 50 16.27 -0.42 -13.09
C ILE A 50 17.72 -0.53 -13.57
N THR A 51 18.28 0.59 -14.06
CA THR A 51 19.67 0.70 -14.49
C THR A 51 20.44 1.68 -13.58
N PRO A 52 21.77 1.58 -13.49
CA PRO A 52 22.58 2.58 -12.76
C PRO A 52 22.33 4.02 -13.23
N LYS A 53 22.10 4.21 -14.53
CA LYS A 53 21.73 5.52 -15.10
C LYS A 53 20.39 6.03 -14.58
N LEU A 54 19.37 5.17 -14.52
CA LEU A 54 18.05 5.53 -13.99
C LEU A 54 18.16 5.92 -12.51
N ILE A 55 18.92 5.16 -11.72
CA ILE A 55 19.18 5.47 -10.31
C ILE A 55 19.88 6.83 -10.17
N ALA A 56 20.89 7.10 -10.98
CA ALA A 56 21.59 8.40 -10.96
C ALA A 56 20.65 9.56 -11.32
N GLN A 57 19.78 9.39 -12.33
CA GLN A 57 18.80 10.40 -12.74
C GLN A 57 17.75 10.66 -11.65
N GLU A 58 17.19 9.62 -11.04
CA GLU A 58 16.22 9.77 -9.94
C GLU A 58 16.85 10.39 -8.70
N ASN A 59 18.09 10.03 -8.36
CA ASN A 59 18.80 10.65 -7.24
C ASN A 59 19.06 12.15 -7.47
N ALA A 60 19.45 12.53 -8.69
CA ALA A 60 19.62 13.92 -9.07
C ALA A 60 18.29 14.69 -8.99
N ALA A 61 17.20 14.11 -9.52
CA ALA A 61 15.86 14.69 -9.44
C ALA A 61 15.37 14.83 -7.98
N ARG A 62 15.66 13.85 -7.12
CA ARG A 62 15.31 13.87 -5.70
C ARG A 62 16.08 14.94 -4.92
N ALA A 63 17.38 15.13 -5.20
CA ALA A 63 18.16 16.21 -4.60
C ALA A 63 17.56 17.59 -4.93
N GLN A 64 17.03 17.74 -6.15
CA GLN A 64 16.37 18.95 -6.63
C GLN A 64 14.97 19.18 -6.02
N ARG A 65 14.32 18.13 -5.51
CA ARG A 65 13.03 18.19 -4.78
C ARG A 65 13.21 18.24 -3.26
N SER A 66 14.40 18.55 -2.76
CA SER A 66 14.60 18.70 -1.32
C SER A 66 13.75 19.86 -0.80
N LEU A 67 12.92 19.57 0.20
CA LEU A 67 12.20 20.60 0.92
C LEU A 67 13.20 21.45 1.71
N PRO A 68 13.02 22.78 1.81
CA PRO A 68 13.89 23.62 2.61
C PRO A 68 13.99 23.10 4.05
N ALA A 69 15.20 23.06 4.61
CA ALA A 69 15.44 22.62 5.99
C ALA A 69 14.57 23.37 7.01
N ALA A 70 14.29 24.65 6.73
CA ALA A 70 13.43 25.51 7.53
C ALA A 70 11.99 24.99 7.74
N LEU A 71 11.48 24.10 6.88
CA LEU A 71 10.18 23.45 7.10
C LEU A 71 10.22 22.38 8.19
N PHE A 72 11.39 21.78 8.44
CA PHE A 72 11.59 20.77 9.47
C PHE A 72 11.98 21.39 10.82
N ASP A 73 12.60 22.57 10.80
CA ASP A 73 12.97 23.32 12.01
C ASP A 73 11.84 24.25 12.50
N HIS A 74 10.67 24.22 11.86
CA HIS A 74 9.54 25.06 12.24
C HIS A 74 8.80 24.48 13.46
N GLU A 75 8.91 25.17 14.59
CA GLU A 75 8.06 24.94 15.75
C GLU A 75 6.86 25.90 15.69
N PRO A 76 5.63 25.40 15.42
CA PRO A 76 4.46 26.27 15.35
C PRO A 76 4.15 26.83 16.74
N SER A 77 3.82 28.12 16.79
CA SER A 77 3.33 28.74 18.02
C SER A 77 1.99 28.12 18.44
N PRO A 78 1.69 28.05 19.76
CA PRO A 78 0.39 27.57 20.22
C PRO A 78 -0.76 28.33 19.58
N TYR A 79 -1.80 27.60 19.19
CA TYR A 79 -3.00 28.19 18.64
C TYR A 79 -3.69 29.08 19.68
N THR A 80 -4.08 30.28 19.25
CA THR A 80 -4.85 31.21 20.06
C THR A 80 -6.25 31.31 19.49
N VAL A 81 -7.26 31.08 20.33
CA VAL A 81 -8.67 31.19 19.94
C VAL A 81 -8.99 32.60 19.46
N GLY A 82 -9.64 32.69 18.30
CA GLY A 82 -10.01 33.95 17.65
C GLY A 82 -11.51 34.09 17.43
N THR A 83 -11.92 35.30 17.05
CA THR A 83 -13.30 35.60 16.64
C THR A 83 -13.68 34.76 15.43
N GLY A 84 -14.85 34.13 15.44
CA GLY A 84 -15.32 33.23 14.38
C GLY A 84 -15.00 31.76 14.64
N ASP A 85 -14.17 31.43 15.64
CA ASP A 85 -13.94 30.06 16.04
C ASP A 85 -15.19 29.43 16.64
N ILE A 86 -15.35 28.12 16.46
CA ILE A 86 -16.42 27.34 17.07
C ILE A 86 -15.78 26.39 18.09
N LEU A 87 -16.05 26.61 19.36
CA LEU A 87 -15.52 25.80 20.45
C LEU A 87 -16.52 24.72 20.84
N TYR A 88 -16.03 23.48 20.93
CA TYR A 88 -16.78 22.37 21.50
C TYR A 88 -16.30 22.13 22.93
N VAL A 89 -17.20 22.25 23.91
CA VAL A 89 -16.86 22.16 25.34
C VAL A 89 -17.48 20.90 25.92
N THR A 90 -16.64 20.00 26.43
CA THR A 90 -17.09 18.79 27.13
C THR A 90 -17.05 19.00 28.63
N VAL A 91 -18.18 18.78 29.29
CA VAL A 91 -18.30 18.74 30.75
C VAL A 91 -18.67 17.32 31.16
N TRP A 92 -17.73 16.67 31.85
CA TRP A 92 -17.93 15.32 32.37
C TRP A 92 -19.03 15.31 33.42
N ASP A 93 -19.77 14.19 33.45
CA ASP A 93 -20.93 13.97 34.34
C ASP A 93 -22.09 14.98 34.21
N HIS A 94 -22.00 15.91 33.25
CA HIS A 94 -23.00 16.92 32.92
C HIS A 94 -23.29 16.95 31.41
N PRO A 95 -23.95 15.91 30.86
CA PRO A 95 -24.28 15.84 29.43
C PRO A 95 -25.15 17.02 28.98
N GLU A 96 -25.94 17.61 29.87
CA GLU A 96 -26.77 18.80 29.63
C GLU A 96 -25.94 20.05 29.26
N LEU A 97 -24.66 20.09 29.63
CA LEU A 97 -23.73 21.18 29.30
C LEU A 97 -22.80 20.87 28.13
N THR A 98 -22.67 19.59 27.78
CA THR A 98 -21.87 19.15 26.62
C THR A 98 -22.70 19.18 25.34
N VAL A 99 -23.92 18.61 25.37
CA VAL A 99 -24.83 18.60 24.22
C VAL A 99 -26.26 18.93 24.71
N PRO A 100 -26.61 20.24 24.80
CA PRO A 100 -27.88 20.66 25.39
C PRO A 100 -29.12 20.10 24.68
N ALA A 101 -29.03 19.89 23.37
CA ALA A 101 -30.12 19.37 22.54
C ALA A 101 -30.10 17.84 22.37
N GLY A 102 -29.29 17.14 23.18
CA GLY A 102 -29.19 15.68 23.19
C GLY A 102 -28.25 15.10 22.12
N PRO A 103 -27.90 13.81 22.25
CA PRO A 103 -26.83 13.17 21.47
C PRO A 103 -27.10 13.06 19.97
N GLN A 104 -28.32 13.36 19.50
CA GLN A 104 -28.64 13.39 18.06
C GLN A 104 -28.05 14.61 17.33
N GLN A 105 -27.60 15.66 18.02
CA GLN A 105 -26.96 16.83 17.42
C GLN A 105 -25.43 16.60 17.34
N GLN A 106 -24.90 16.40 16.14
CA GLN A 106 -23.49 16.07 15.93
C GLN A 106 -22.63 17.31 15.64
N GLY A 107 -21.53 17.46 16.41
CA GLY A 107 -20.34 18.24 16.07
C GLY A 107 -20.52 19.76 15.92
N ALA A 108 -21.02 20.19 14.77
CA ALA A 108 -21.10 21.61 14.42
C ALA A 108 -22.30 22.33 15.06
N LEU A 109 -23.39 21.61 15.33
CA LEU A 109 -24.62 22.19 15.90
C LEU A 109 -24.58 22.35 17.42
N ALA A 110 -23.63 21.68 18.10
CA ALA A 110 -23.41 21.79 19.54
C ALA A 110 -22.21 22.71 19.90
N GLY A 111 -21.50 23.22 18.89
CA GLY A 111 -20.38 24.13 19.07
C GLY A 111 -20.82 25.56 19.41
N ARG A 112 -19.92 26.31 20.05
CA ARG A 112 -20.15 27.67 20.53
C ARG A 112 -19.30 28.65 19.73
N LEU A 113 -19.94 29.57 19.03
CA LEU A 113 -19.25 30.60 18.26
C LEU A 113 -18.61 31.65 19.18
N VAL A 114 -17.33 31.96 18.93
CA VAL A 114 -16.66 33.14 19.48
C VAL A 114 -17.11 34.34 18.66
N GLN A 115 -17.80 35.28 19.33
CA GLN A 115 -18.40 36.45 18.70
C GLN A 115 -17.32 37.47 18.29
N SER A 116 -17.73 38.54 17.59
CA SER A 116 -16.81 39.57 17.07
C SER A 116 -16.11 40.39 18.16
N ASP A 117 -16.62 40.35 19.39
CA ASP A 117 -16.01 40.98 20.57
C ASP A 117 -14.99 40.06 21.28
N GLY A 118 -14.77 38.84 20.76
CA GLY A 118 -13.88 37.85 21.36
C GLY A 118 -14.51 37.02 22.48
N MET A 119 -15.79 37.27 22.81
CA MET A 119 -16.50 36.56 23.85
C MET A 119 -17.32 35.40 23.26
N MET A 120 -17.53 34.35 24.03
CA MET A 120 -18.53 33.32 23.73
C MET A 120 -19.52 33.25 24.88
N PHE A 121 -20.79 33.00 24.58
CA PHE A 121 -21.76 32.72 25.64
C PHE A 121 -21.48 31.34 26.24
N TYR A 122 -21.61 31.11 27.55
CA TYR A 122 -21.68 29.80 28.23
C TYR A 122 -22.71 29.81 29.39
N PRO A 123 -23.60 28.80 29.53
CA PRO A 123 -24.61 28.75 30.58
C PRO A 123 -24.01 29.03 31.96
N TYR A 124 -24.75 29.80 32.75
CA TYR A 124 -24.42 30.21 34.12
C TYR A 124 -23.27 31.19 34.29
N ILE A 125 -22.32 31.28 33.35
CA ILE A 125 -21.10 32.10 33.54
C ILE A 125 -20.98 33.30 32.61
N GLY A 126 -21.87 33.42 31.62
CA GLY A 126 -21.82 34.53 30.67
C GLY A 126 -20.95 34.13 29.50
#